data_AF-A0A7Y2UB53-F1
#
_entry.id   AF-A0A7Y2UB53-F1
#
_cell.length_a   1.000
_cell.length_b   1.000
_cell.length_c   1.000
_cell.angle_alpha   90.00
_cell.angle_beta   90.00
_cell.angle_gamma   90.00
#
_symmetry.space_group_name_H-M   'P 1'
#
loop_
_entity.id
_entity.type
_entity.pdbx_description
1 polymer ?
#
loop_
_entity_poly.entity_id
_entity_poly.type
_entity_poly.pdbx_seq_one_letter_code
_entity_poly.pdbx_strand_id
1 'polypeptide(L)'
;TVCKDGETTWPPPAPKLSAAPPKKAAPAPAPVVKEEKKRSVAGPVIGMVVAGLALLGLGSVAPASFMNHFTVFVLACFVGYMVIWNVTAALHTPLMSVTNAISSIIIIGALLQISSDVPLIKWVAIGTVLITAVNIFGGFAVTRRMLEMFRK
;
A
#
# COMPACT_ATOMS: atom_id res chain seq x y z
N THR A 1 1.62 -8.31 60.05
CA THR A 1 1.02 -8.53 61.38
C THR A 1 1.38 -9.93 61.84
N VAL A 2 1.60 -10.13 63.15
CA VAL A 2 2.15 -11.40 63.70
C VAL A 2 1.09 -12.50 63.87
N CYS A 3 -0.19 -12.10 63.97
CA CYS A 3 -1.34 -13.00 63.89
C CYS A 3 -2.36 -12.45 62.88
N LYS A 4 -3.05 -13.34 62.17
CA LYS A 4 -4.21 -13.01 61.33
C LYS A 4 -5.24 -14.15 61.48
N ASP A 5 -6.49 -13.79 61.78
CA ASP A 5 -7.61 -14.74 61.94
C ASP A 5 -7.35 -15.89 62.95
N GLY A 6 -6.66 -15.59 64.05
CA GLY A 6 -6.39 -16.55 65.13
C GLY A 6 -5.19 -17.47 64.91
N GLU A 7 -4.58 -17.45 63.73
CA GLU A 7 -3.36 -18.22 63.43
C GLU A 7 -2.11 -17.34 63.53
N THR A 8 -1.02 -17.92 64.07
CA THR A 8 0.28 -17.25 64.20
C THR A 8 1.00 -17.31 62.85
N THR A 9 1.24 -16.15 62.24
CA THR A 9 1.84 -16.02 60.89
C THR A 9 3.34 -15.68 60.94
N TRP A 10 4.00 -16.03 62.05
CA TRP A 10 5.43 -15.82 62.29
C TRP A 10 6.17 -17.16 62.33
N PRO A 11 7.36 -17.27 61.71
CA PRO A 11 8.11 -16.25 60.98
C PRO A 11 7.53 -15.95 59.58
N PRO A 12 7.72 -14.73 59.04
CA PRO A 12 7.23 -14.39 57.72
C PRO A 12 7.83 -15.35 56.68
N PRO A 13 7.03 -15.78 55.68
CA PRO A 13 7.57 -16.55 54.58
C PRO A 13 8.72 -15.77 53.95
N ALA A 14 9.82 -16.47 53.68
CA ALA A 14 11.01 -15.85 53.11
C ALA A 14 10.60 -15.03 51.87
N PRO A 15 11.02 -13.75 51.76
CA PRO A 15 10.74 -12.95 50.58
C PRO A 15 11.24 -13.74 49.37
N LYS A 16 10.35 -14.01 48.40
CA LYS A 16 10.76 -14.62 47.14
C LYS A 16 11.85 -13.73 46.58
N LEU A 17 13.08 -14.26 46.54
CA LEU A 17 14.26 -13.57 46.06
C LEU A 17 13.89 -12.88 44.76
N SER A 18 14.04 -11.55 44.80
CA SER A 18 13.96 -10.64 43.68
C SER A 18 14.57 -11.30 42.45
N ALA A 19 13.88 -11.17 41.31
CA ALA A 19 14.24 -11.76 40.03
C ALA A 19 15.76 -11.92 39.87
N ALA A 20 16.19 -13.15 39.57
CA ALA A 20 17.57 -13.45 39.26
C ALA A 20 18.11 -12.38 38.28
N PRO A 21 19.34 -11.86 38.50
CA PRO A 21 19.90 -10.87 37.59
C PRO A 21 19.80 -11.42 36.16
N PRO A 22 19.38 -10.61 35.19
CA PRO A 22 19.22 -11.08 33.82
C PRO A 22 20.54 -11.75 33.43
N LYS A 23 20.44 -13.03 33.04
CA LYS A 23 21.58 -13.82 32.56
C LYS A 23 22.30 -12.94 31.55
N LYS A 24 23.53 -12.54 31.88
CA LYS A 24 24.36 -11.66 31.05
C LYS A 24 24.25 -12.21 29.63
N ALA A 25 23.64 -11.44 28.75
CA ALA A 25 23.40 -11.87 27.38
C ALA A 25 24.74 -12.39 26.85
N ALA A 26 24.76 -13.63 26.38
CA ALA A 26 25.89 -14.10 25.59
C ALA A 26 26.13 -13.01 24.52
N PRO A 27 27.39 -12.64 24.23
CA PRO A 27 27.68 -11.68 23.19
C PRO A 27 26.84 -12.04 21.98
N ALA A 28 26.01 -11.09 21.52
CA ALA A 28 25.19 -11.31 20.34
C ALA A 28 26.11 -11.90 19.27
N PRO A 29 25.77 -13.03 18.64
CA PRO A 29 26.61 -13.59 17.60
C PRO A 29 26.92 -12.47 16.63
N ALA A 30 28.21 -12.21 16.41
CA ALA A 30 28.67 -11.17 15.50
C ALA A 30 27.84 -11.29 14.21
N PRO A 31 27.35 -10.16 13.65
CA PRO A 31 26.49 -10.22 12.49
C PRO A 31 27.22 -11.04 11.43
N VAL A 32 26.66 -12.22 11.12
CA VAL A 32 27.16 -13.05 10.04
C VAL A 32 27.03 -12.18 8.82
N VAL A 33 28.16 -11.67 8.33
CA VAL A 33 28.23 -10.99 7.04
C VAL A 33 27.80 -12.06 6.05
N LYS A 34 26.52 -12.02 5.67
CA LYS A 34 26.00 -12.82 4.57
C LYS A 34 26.90 -12.46 3.40
N GLU A 35 27.71 -13.39 2.94
CA GLU A 35 28.48 -13.23 1.71
C GLU A 35 27.51 -12.75 0.64
N GLU A 36 27.75 -11.54 0.16
CA GLU A 36 26.91 -10.90 -0.82
C GLU A 36 27.08 -11.68 -2.12
N LYS A 37 26.19 -12.66 -2.35
CA LYS A 37 26.16 -13.47 -3.56
C LYS A 37 26.15 -12.51 -4.73
N LYS A 38 27.25 -12.45 -5.49
CA LYS A 38 27.42 -11.58 -6.66
C LYS A 38 26.14 -11.61 -7.47
N ARG A 39 25.46 -10.45 -7.54
CA ARG A 39 24.16 -10.30 -8.20
C ARG A 39 24.31 -10.78 -9.64
N SER A 40 23.69 -11.91 -9.97
CA SER A 40 23.80 -12.52 -11.29
C SER A 40 23.18 -11.60 -12.33
N VAL A 41 23.98 -11.21 -13.33
CA VAL A 41 23.56 -10.36 -14.46
C VAL A 41 22.59 -11.12 -15.38
N ALA A 42 22.58 -12.46 -15.33
CA ALA A 42 21.70 -13.28 -16.15
C ALA A 42 20.21 -13.05 -15.85
N GLY A 43 19.83 -12.81 -14.58
CA GLY A 43 18.44 -12.56 -14.20
C GLY A 43 17.84 -11.30 -14.84
N PRO A 44 18.48 -10.13 -14.70
CA PRO A 44 18.07 -8.91 -15.38
C PRO A 44 18.07 -9.03 -16.92
N VAL A 45 19.07 -9.69 -17.51
CA VAL A 45 19.16 -9.87 -18.96
C VAL A 45 18.02 -10.73 -19.49
N ILE A 46 17.72 -11.86 -18.84
CA ILE A 46 16.56 -12.70 -19.19
C ILE A 46 15.27 -11.90 -19.08
N GLY A 47 15.11 -11.10 -18.02
CA GLY A 47 13.97 -10.20 -17.86
C GLY A 47 13.82 -9.19 -19.01
N MET A 48 14.93 -8.56 -19.44
CA MET A 48 14.92 -7.65 -20.58
C MET A 48 14.58 -8.34 -21.90
N VAL A 49 15.13 -9.54 -22.16
CA VAL A 49 14.82 -10.29 -23.38
C VAL A 49 13.35 -10.70 -23.42
N VAL A 50 12.81 -11.21 -22.31
CA VAL A 50 11.39 -11.58 -22.21
C VAL A 50 10.49 -10.36 -22.42
N ALA A 51 10.81 -9.23 -21.78
CA ALA A 51 10.06 -7.99 -21.96
C ALA A 51 10.14 -7.48 -23.41
N GLY A 52 11.31 -7.56 -24.05
CA GLY A 52 11.51 -7.19 -25.45
C GLY A 52 10.71 -8.07 -26.40
N LEU A 53 10.72 -9.39 -26.21
CA LEU A 53 9.91 -10.33 -27.00
C LEU A 53 8.42 -10.11 -26.80
N ALA A 54 7.97 -9.82 -25.58
CA ALA A 54 6.57 -9.50 -25.30
C ALA A 54 6.14 -8.20 -25.99
N LEU A 55 6.99 -7.17 -25.99
CA LEU A 55 6.74 -5.91 -26.70
C LEU A 55 6.68 -6.10 -28.22
N LEU A 56 7.58 -6.90 -28.79
CA LEU A 56 7.57 -7.21 -30.22
C LEU A 56 6.33 -8.03 -30.61
N GLY A 57 5.96 -9.03 -29.80
CA GLY A 57 4.74 -9.80 -29.99
C GLY A 57 3.50 -8.91 -29.94
N LEU A 58 3.39 -8.04 -28.94
CA LEU A 58 2.29 -7.08 -28.81
C LEU A 58 2.25 -6.10 -29.99
N GLY A 59 3.40 -5.57 -30.40
CA GLY A 59 3.51 -4.66 -31.55
C GLY A 59 3.12 -5.29 -32.89
N SER A 60 3.24 -6.61 -33.04
CA SER A 60 2.84 -7.31 -34.25
C SER A 60 1.33 -7.45 -34.44
N VAL A 61 0.56 -7.41 -33.34
CA VAL A 61 -0.90 -7.63 -33.35
C VAL A 61 -1.69 -6.37 -32.97
N ALA A 62 -1.07 -5.38 -32.34
CA ALA A 62 -1.75 -4.23 -31.80
C ALA A 62 -2.04 -3.15 -32.87
N PRO A 63 -3.22 -2.50 -32.83
CA PRO A 63 -3.52 -1.34 -33.67
C PRO A 63 -2.57 -0.15 -33.40
N ALA A 64 -2.36 0.72 -34.38
CA ALA A 64 -1.49 1.90 -34.22
C ALA A 64 -1.92 2.83 -33.06
N SER A 65 -3.23 2.95 -32.80
CA SER A 65 -3.76 3.73 -31.67
C SER A 65 -3.38 3.13 -30.30
N PHE A 66 -3.26 1.80 -30.21
CA PHE A 66 -2.84 1.13 -28.99
C PHE A 66 -1.43 1.53 -28.60
N MET A 67 -0.50 1.62 -29.57
CA MET A 67 0.90 2.03 -29.29
C MET A 67 0.99 3.43 -28.70
N ASN A 68 0.14 4.37 -29.17
CA ASN A 68 0.06 5.72 -28.60
C ASN A 68 -0.43 5.67 -27.14
N HIS A 69 -1.53 4.97 -26.85
CA HIS A 69 -2.04 4.83 -25.48
C HIS A 69 -1.07 4.09 -24.55
N PHE A 70 -0.39 3.06 -25.07
CA PHE A 70 0.60 2.29 -24.33
C PHE A 70 1.82 3.15 -23.97
N THR A 71 2.29 3.98 -24.89
CA THR A 71 3.39 4.92 -24.62
C THR A 71 3.01 5.90 -23.52
N VAL A 72 1.81 6.50 -23.59
CA VAL A 72 1.30 7.39 -22.55
C VAL A 72 1.16 6.65 -21.20
N PHE A 73 0.69 5.41 -21.20
CA PHE A 73 0.58 4.58 -20.01
C PHE A 73 1.94 4.35 -19.33
N VAL A 74 2.96 3.94 -20.10
CA VAL A 74 4.31 3.71 -19.57
C VAL A 74 4.91 5.00 -19.00
N LEU A 75 4.79 6.12 -19.71
CA LEU A 75 5.26 7.42 -19.22
C LEU A 75 4.50 7.86 -17.96
N ALA A 76 3.19 7.63 -17.88
CA ALA A 76 2.39 7.92 -16.69
C ALA A 76 2.83 7.08 -15.48
N CYS A 77 3.25 5.82 -15.66
CA CYS A 77 3.83 5.01 -14.59
C CYS A 77 5.14 5.61 -14.05
N PHE A 78 6.03 6.08 -14.94
CA PHE A 78 7.26 6.77 -14.52
C PHE A 78 6.96 8.06 -13.74
N VAL A 79 6.01 8.87 -14.22
CA VAL A 79 5.58 10.08 -13.52
C VAL A 79 4.98 9.74 -12.16
N GLY A 80 4.09 8.75 -12.08
CA GLY A 80 3.48 8.31 -10.83
C GLY A 80 4.51 7.84 -9.79
N TYR A 81 5.52 7.08 -10.23
CA TYR A 81 6.64 6.69 -9.38
C TYR A 81 7.40 7.91 -8.83
N MET A 82 7.81 8.84 -9.70
CA MET A 82 8.56 10.03 -9.29
C MET A 82 7.77 10.94 -8.33
N VAL A 83 6.45 11.05 -8.53
CA VAL A 83 5.57 11.87 -7.70
C VAL A 83 5.39 11.29 -6.31
N ILE A 84 5.23 9.96 -6.19
CA ILE A 84 4.96 9.31 -4.90
C ILE A 84 6.24 9.10 -4.07
N TRP A 85 7.41 8.96 -4.71
CA TRP A 85 8.67 8.62 -4.04
C TRP A 85 9.11 9.62 -2.95
N ASN A 86 8.77 10.91 -3.11
CA ASN A 86 9.22 11.98 -2.21
C ASN A 86 8.11 12.52 -1.28
N VAL A 87 7.09 11.73 -0.98
CA VAL A 87 6.03 12.13 -0.04
C VAL A 87 6.56 12.04 1.40
N THR A 88 6.33 13.08 2.21
CA THR A 88 6.67 13.08 3.63
C THR A 88 5.93 11.98 4.39
N ALA A 89 6.58 11.32 5.35
CA ALA A 89 6.01 10.17 6.07
C ALA A 89 4.65 10.46 6.73
N ALA A 90 4.45 11.69 7.22
CA ALA A 90 3.19 12.14 7.81
C ALA A 90 2.01 12.17 6.82
N LEU A 91 2.29 12.22 5.51
CA LEU A 91 1.29 12.32 4.45
C LEU A 91 0.93 10.98 3.79
N HIS A 92 1.51 9.84 4.20
CA HIS A 92 1.15 8.55 3.60
C HIS A 92 -0.33 8.18 3.78
N THR A 93 -0.91 8.45 4.95
CA THR A 93 -2.33 8.18 5.20
C THR A 93 -3.25 9.12 4.41
N PRO A 94 -3.01 10.46 4.38
CA PRO A 94 -3.69 11.33 3.43
C PRO A 94 -3.52 10.92 1.96
N LEU A 95 -2.32 10.48 1.55
CA LEU A 95 -2.03 10.03 0.19
C LEU A 95 -2.85 8.77 -0.17
N MET A 96 -3.01 7.84 0.77
CA MET A 96 -3.88 6.68 0.60
C MET A 96 -5.34 7.10 0.36
N SER A 97 -5.82 8.09 1.11
CA SER A 97 -7.18 8.63 0.93
C SER A 97 -7.35 9.33 -0.43
N VAL A 98 -6.37 10.11 -0.88
CA VAL A 98 -6.38 10.77 -2.19
C VAL A 98 -6.37 9.75 -3.33
N THR A 99 -5.52 8.73 -3.25
CA THR A 99 -5.44 7.72 -4.31
C THR A 99 -6.73 6.91 -4.42
N ASN A 100 -7.43 6.66 -3.30
CA ASN A 100 -8.79 6.11 -3.34
C ASN A 100 -9.76 7.05 -4.08
N ALA A 101 -9.77 8.35 -3.78
CA ALA A 101 -10.61 9.31 -4.47
C ALA A 101 -10.31 9.39 -5.99
N ILE A 102 -9.03 9.37 -6.37
CA ILE A 102 -8.59 9.44 -7.78
C ILE A 102 -8.95 8.16 -8.55
N SER A 103 -8.95 7.00 -7.89
CA SER A 103 -9.33 5.72 -8.53
C SER A 103 -10.73 5.74 -9.13
N SER A 104 -11.57 6.67 -8.68
CA SER A 104 -12.92 6.95 -9.21
C SER A 104 -12.94 7.54 -10.62
N ILE A 105 -11.81 7.63 -11.32
CA ILE A 105 -11.73 7.97 -12.75
C ILE A 105 -12.59 7.05 -13.64
N ILE A 106 -12.94 5.86 -13.13
CA ILE A 106 -13.89 4.93 -13.76
C ILE A 106 -15.26 5.56 -14.08
N ILE A 107 -15.62 6.66 -13.41
CA ILE A 107 -16.85 7.43 -13.72
C ILE A 107 -16.91 7.86 -15.18
N ILE A 108 -15.75 8.15 -15.81
CA ILE A 108 -15.70 8.53 -17.22
C ILE A 108 -16.23 7.41 -18.10
N GLY A 109 -15.86 6.16 -17.81
CA GLY A 109 -16.36 4.99 -18.55
C GLY A 109 -17.86 4.81 -18.39
N ALA A 110 -18.39 5.05 -17.19
CA ALA A 110 -19.82 4.98 -16.92
C ALA A 110 -20.60 6.09 -17.66
N LEU A 111 -20.07 7.32 -17.68
CA LEU A 111 -20.67 8.45 -18.41
C LEU A 111 -20.72 8.20 -19.91
N LEU A 112 -19.71 7.56 -20.50
CA LEU A 112 -19.72 7.18 -21.91
C LEU A 112 -20.82 6.16 -22.24
N GLN A 113 -21.24 5.35 -21.27
CA GLN A 113 -22.23 4.29 -21.45
C GLN A 113 -23.65 4.66 -20.99
N ILE A 114 -23.84 5.86 -20.44
CA ILE A 114 -25.13 6.33 -19.89
C ILE A 114 -26.23 6.36 -20.95
N SER A 115 -25.85 6.61 -22.22
CA SER A 115 -26.76 6.72 -23.36
C SER A 115 -26.89 5.41 -24.15
N SER A 116 -26.41 4.27 -23.63
CA SER A 116 -26.48 2.98 -24.33
C SER A 116 -27.92 2.56 -24.63
N ASP A 117 -28.16 2.01 -25.82
CA ASP A 117 -29.49 1.48 -26.20
C ASP A 117 -29.83 0.16 -25.49
N VAL A 118 -28.82 -0.52 -24.94
CA VAL A 118 -29.00 -1.76 -24.18
C VAL A 118 -29.42 -1.42 -22.75
N PRO A 119 -30.66 -1.77 -22.31
CA PRO A 119 -31.16 -1.37 -21.00
C PRO A 119 -30.28 -1.82 -19.83
N LEU A 120 -29.71 -3.02 -19.92
CA LEU A 120 -28.80 -3.54 -18.90
C LEU A 120 -27.55 -2.66 -18.72
N ILE A 121 -26.90 -2.29 -19.84
CA ILE A 121 -25.70 -1.47 -19.83
C ILE A 121 -26.01 -0.08 -19.24
N LYS A 122 -27.15 0.49 -19.64
CA LYS A 122 -27.63 1.78 -19.11
C LYS A 122 -27.82 1.75 -17.59
N TRP A 123 -28.48 0.71 -17.07
CA TRP A 123 -28.69 0.58 -15.62
C TRP A 123 -27.38 0.36 -14.85
N VAL A 124 -26.46 -0.43 -15.41
CA VAL A 124 -25.11 -0.61 -14.83
C VAL A 124 -24.34 0.70 -14.84
N ALA A 125 -24.41 1.48 -15.92
CA ALA A 125 -23.77 2.79 -16.02
C ALA A 125 -24.32 3.75 -14.96
N ILE A 126 -25.64 3.85 -14.80
CA ILE A 126 -26.28 4.68 -13.77
C ILE A 126 -25.82 4.25 -12.37
N GLY A 127 -25.85 2.95 -12.06
CA GLY A 127 -25.38 2.43 -10.77
C GLY A 127 -23.90 2.72 -10.52
N THR A 128 -23.07 2.59 -11.57
CA THR A 128 -21.62 2.89 -11.49
C THR A 128 -21.39 4.37 -11.22
N VAL A 129 -22.13 5.27 -11.88
CA VAL A 129 -22.04 6.72 -11.60
C VAL A 129 -22.38 7.02 -10.15
N LEU A 130 -23.45 6.42 -9.60
CA LEU A 130 -23.85 6.63 -8.21
C LEU A 130 -22.78 6.17 -7.21
N ILE A 131 -22.28 4.94 -7.36
CA ILE A 131 -21.25 4.38 -6.45
C ILE A 131 -19.97 5.20 -6.56
N THR A 132 -19.58 5.56 -7.78
CA THR A 132 -18.34 6.31 -8.01
C THR A 132 -18.45 7.74 -7.48
N ALA A 133 -19.61 8.38 -7.61
CA ALA A 133 -19.86 9.68 -7.00
C ALA A 133 -19.65 9.65 -5.48
N VAL A 134 -20.19 8.63 -4.79
CA VAL A 134 -19.98 8.46 -3.33
C VAL A 134 -18.49 8.32 -3.00
N ASN A 135 -17.73 7.56 -3.78
CA ASN A 135 -16.28 7.42 -3.58
C ASN A 135 -15.53 8.76 -3.81
N ILE A 136 -15.85 9.51 -4.87
CA ILE A 136 -15.28 10.84 -5.13
C ILE A 136 -15.53 11.77 -3.94
N PHE A 137 -16.80 11.96 -3.56
CA PHE A 137 -17.16 12.90 -2.50
C PHE A 137 -16.58 12.45 -1.15
N GLY A 138 -16.71 11.18 -0.80
CA GLY A 138 -16.20 10.64 0.46
C GLY A 138 -14.68 10.72 0.54
N GLY A 139 -13.97 10.30 -0.51
CA GLY A 139 -12.51 10.29 -0.58
C GLY A 139 -11.91 11.70 -0.48
N PHE A 140 -12.47 12.68 -1.21
CA PHE A 140 -11.99 14.07 -1.12
C PHE A 140 -12.38 14.74 0.20
N ALA A 141 -13.57 14.48 0.75
CA ALA A 141 -13.98 15.05 2.04
C ALA A 141 -13.10 14.54 3.20
N VAL A 142 -12.82 13.24 3.24
CA VAL A 142 -11.94 12.63 4.25
C VAL A 142 -10.52 13.16 4.10
N THR A 143 -9.99 13.20 2.87
CA THR A 143 -8.67 13.78 2.61
C THR A 143 -8.58 15.21 3.13
N ARG A 144 -9.57 16.05 2.80
CA ARG A 144 -9.60 17.45 3.24
C ARG A 144 -9.56 17.54 4.77
N ARG A 145 -10.39 16.75 5.46
CA ARG A 145 -10.41 16.70 6.93
C ARG A 145 -9.06 16.24 7.50
N MET A 146 -8.39 15.29 6.85
CA MET A 146 -7.04 14.85 7.25
C MET A 146 -6.01 15.97 7.11
N LEU A 147 -6.01 16.68 5.98
CA LEU A 147 -5.07 17.77 5.72
C LEU A 147 -5.32 18.99 6.62
N GLU A 148 -6.57 19.26 6.99
CA GLU A 148 -6.92 20.33 7.93
C GLU A 148 -6.31 20.13 9.32
N MET A 149 -6.08 18.89 9.76
CA MET A 149 -5.40 18.59 11.03
C MET A 149 -3.91 18.98 11.03
N PHE A 150 -3.31 19.23 9.86
CA PHE A 150 -1.93 19.69 9.73
C PHE A 150 -1.80 21.21 9.56
N ARG A 151 -2.92 21.94 9.42
CA ARG A 151 -2.91 23.41 9.41
C ARG A 151 -2.78 23.92 10.83
N LYS A 152 -1.84 24.85 11.05
CA LYS A 152 -1.76 25.65 12.27
C LYS A 152 -2.81 26.75 12.26
#